data_AF-A0AAW6U1B4-F1
#
_entry.id   AF-A0AAW6U1B4-F1
#
_cell.length_a   1.000
_cell.length_b   1.000
_cell.length_c   1.000
_cell.angle_alpha   90.00
_cell.angle_beta   90.00
_cell.angle_gamma   90.00
#
_symmetry.space_group_name_H-M   'P 1'
#
loop_
_entity.id
_entity.type
_entity.pdbx_description
1 polymer ?
#
loop_
_entity_poly.entity_id
_entity_poly.type
_entity_poly.pdbx_seq_one_letter_code
_entity_poly.pdbx_strand_id
1 'polypeptide(L)'
;MRPQRKEGEPRPARSVDTRPEGVPFTPLTELEHLLKVAASVTQDANHVWTDIWAQVKPLTASGVRAAERTKDGFVPSCGWPEFLEKLWLLKHYLDSVQRICTKQR
;
A
#
# COMPACT_ATOMS: atom_id res chain seq x y z
N MET A 1 -53.44 5.99 -41.59
CA MET A 1 -52.89 4.63 -41.38
C MET A 1 -52.02 4.64 -40.13
N ARG A 2 -52.42 3.95 -39.06
CA ARG A 2 -51.62 3.75 -37.83
C ARG A 2 -50.94 2.39 -37.90
N PRO A 3 -49.66 2.23 -37.54
CA PRO A 3 -49.05 0.92 -37.40
C PRO A 3 -49.49 0.27 -36.09
N GLN A 4 -49.99 -0.96 -36.19
CA GLN A 4 -50.33 -1.87 -35.09
C GLN A 4 -49.05 -2.27 -34.36
N ARG A 5 -49.04 -2.11 -33.03
CA ARG A 5 -47.95 -2.55 -32.15
C ARG A 5 -48.10 -4.06 -31.94
N LYS A 6 -47.10 -4.86 -32.34
CA LYS A 6 -47.08 -6.31 -32.06
C LYS A 6 -47.01 -6.55 -30.55
N GLU A 7 -48.08 -7.08 -29.97
CA GLU A 7 -48.10 -7.67 -28.64
C GLU A 7 -47.38 -9.03 -28.72
N GLY A 8 -46.26 -9.19 -28.03
CA GLY A 8 -45.57 -10.48 -28.00
C GLY A 8 -44.09 -10.47 -27.62
N GLU A 9 -43.58 -9.44 -26.94
CA GLU A 9 -42.19 -9.43 -26.49
C GLU A 9 -42.12 -9.59 -24.95
N PRO A 10 -41.50 -10.65 -24.43
CA PRO A 10 -41.36 -10.83 -22.99
C PRO A 10 -40.41 -9.75 -22.47
N ARG A 11 -40.85 -9.01 -21.44
CA ARG A 11 -40.00 -8.03 -20.75
C ARG A 11 -38.71 -8.71 -20.31
N PRO A 12 -37.53 -8.13 -20.55
CA PRO A 12 -36.31 -8.65 -19.96
C PRO A 12 -36.49 -8.64 -18.44
N ALA A 13 -36.30 -9.82 -17.84
CA ALA A 13 -36.33 -9.99 -16.40
C ALA A 13 -35.37 -8.97 -15.79
N ARG A 14 -35.85 -8.18 -14.82
CA ARG A 14 -35.01 -7.32 -13.99
C ARG A 14 -33.88 -8.20 -13.48
N SER A 15 -32.66 -7.89 -13.92
CA SER A 15 -31.42 -8.37 -13.33
C SER A 15 -31.53 -8.09 -11.84
N VAL A 16 -31.70 -9.15 -11.06
CA VAL A 16 -31.60 -9.09 -9.62
C VAL A 16 -30.20 -8.59 -9.34
N ASP A 17 -30.12 -7.36 -8.85
CA ASP A 17 -28.90 -6.75 -8.35
C ASP A 17 -28.49 -7.55 -7.11
N THR A 18 -27.82 -8.68 -7.32
CA THR A 18 -27.14 -9.44 -6.28
C THR A 18 -25.98 -8.58 -5.81
N ARG A 19 -26.28 -7.58 -4.98
CA ARG A 19 -25.31 -7.02 -4.05
C ARG A 19 -24.71 -8.21 -3.32
N PRO A 20 -23.38 -8.41 -3.34
CA PRO A 20 -22.79 -9.49 -2.57
C PRO A 20 -23.20 -9.25 -1.12
N GLU A 21 -23.98 -10.17 -0.57
CA GLU A 21 -24.35 -10.12 0.84
C GLU A 21 -23.04 -9.99 1.63
N GLY A 22 -22.96 -8.93 2.43
CA GLY A 22 -21.76 -8.59 3.18
C GLY A 22 -21.34 -9.79 4.01
N VAL A 23 -20.11 -10.26 3.80
CA VAL A 23 -19.51 -11.33 4.59
C VAL A 23 -19.75 -11.01 6.06
N PRO A 24 -20.36 -11.93 6.84
CA PRO A 24 -20.67 -11.66 8.24
C PRO A 24 -19.37 -11.31 8.96
N PHE A 25 -19.38 -10.15 9.63
CA PHE A 25 -18.24 -9.61 10.36
C PHE A 25 -18.08 -10.42 11.66
N THR A 26 -17.51 -11.61 11.55
CA THR A 26 -17.09 -12.41 12.70
C THR A 26 -15.75 -11.89 13.23
N PRO A 27 -15.44 -12.08 14.53
CA PRO A 27 -14.13 -11.71 15.08
C PRO A 27 -12.95 -12.30 14.32
N LEU A 28 -13.11 -13.52 13.76
CA LEU A 28 -12.08 -14.16 12.94
C LEU A 28 -11.90 -13.45 11.59
N THR A 29 -13.00 -13.13 10.89
CA THR A 29 -12.92 -12.38 9.62
C THR A 29 -12.38 -10.97 9.81
N GLU A 30 -12.66 -10.31 10.94
CA GLU A 30 -12.07 -9.00 11.27
C GLU A 30 -10.56 -9.13 11.50
N LEU A 31 -10.13 -10.15 12.25
CA LEU A 31 -8.71 -10.41 12.48
C LEU A 31 -7.97 -10.72 11.18
N GLU A 32 -8.52 -11.59 10.34
CA GLU A 32 -7.94 -11.90 9.02
C GLU A 32 -7.83 -10.64 8.15
N HIS A 33 -8.84 -9.78 8.18
CA HIS A 33 -8.81 -8.51 7.46
C HIS A 33 -7.69 -7.60 7.97
N LEU A 34 -7.58 -7.40 9.29
CA LEU A 34 -6.52 -6.59 9.90
C LEU A 34 -5.13 -7.15 9.60
N LEU A 35 -4.96 -8.48 9.61
CA LEU A 35 -3.70 -9.13 9.25
C LEU A 35 -3.33 -8.89 7.79
N LYS A 36 -4.29 -8.98 6.86
CA LYS A 36 -4.07 -8.67 5.43
C LYS A 36 -3.66 -7.20 5.25
N VAL A 37 -4.31 -6.27 5.94
CA VAL A 37 -3.95 -4.84 5.90
C VAL A 37 -2.55 -4.63 6.48
N ALA A 38 -2.23 -5.21 7.64
CA ALA A 38 -0.91 -5.09 8.25
C ALA A 38 0.19 -5.67 7.35
N ALA A 39 -0.07 -6.80 6.69
CA ALA A 39 0.86 -7.41 5.73
C ALA A 39 1.12 -6.48 4.54
N SER A 40 0.07 -5.89 3.96
CA SER A 40 0.21 -4.94 2.85
C SER A 40 1.04 -3.71 3.25
N VAL A 41 0.71 -3.08 4.39
CA VAL A 41 1.42 -1.88 4.86
C VAL A 41 2.88 -2.19 5.19
N THR A 42 3.15 -3.37 5.79
CA THR A 42 4.52 -3.80 6.09
C THR A 42 5.32 -4.09 4.82
N GLN A 43 4.68 -4.61 3.78
CA GLN A 43 5.31 -4.80 2.48
C GLN A 43 5.73 -3.45 1.87
N ASP A 44 4.84 -2.46 1.88
CA ASP A 44 5.15 -1.11 1.39
C ASP A 44 6.27 -0.45 2.20
N ALA A 45 6.27 -0.62 3.53
CA ALA A 45 7.37 -0.20 4.39
C ALA A 45 8.71 -0.83 3.99
N ASN A 46 8.73 -2.14 3.73
CA ASN A 46 9.93 -2.85 3.31
C ASN A 46 10.45 -2.37 1.95
N HIS A 47 9.56 -2.06 1.00
CA HIS A 47 9.94 -1.49 -0.28
C HIS A 47 10.63 -0.13 -0.12
N VAL A 48 10.01 0.79 0.64
CA VAL A 48 10.59 2.11 0.91
C VAL A 48 11.91 2.00 1.66
N TRP A 49 11.99 1.12 2.66
CA TRP A 49 13.24 0.85 3.37
C TRP A 49 14.34 0.33 2.44
N THR A 50 14.01 -0.55 1.50
CA THR A 50 14.96 -1.07 0.51
C THR A 50 15.55 0.06 -0.34
N ASP A 51 14.72 1.00 -0.79
CA ASP A 51 15.15 2.15 -1.57
C ASP A 51 16.07 3.10 -0.78
N ILE A 52 15.71 3.37 0.48
CA ILE A 52 16.55 4.17 1.39
C ILE A 52 17.88 3.45 1.63
N TRP A 53 17.84 2.16 1.93
CA TRP A 53 19.02 1.37 2.23
C TRP A 53 19.95 1.26 1.01
N ALA A 54 19.43 1.15 -0.21
CA ALA A 54 20.24 1.15 -1.43
C ALA A 54 21.11 2.42 -1.56
N GLN A 55 20.62 3.56 -1.08
CA GLN A 55 21.37 4.83 -1.08
C GLN A 55 22.40 4.91 0.05
N VAL A 56 22.10 4.34 1.22
CA VAL A 56 22.96 4.41 2.43
C VAL A 56 24.01 3.30 2.47
N LYS A 57 23.71 2.10 1.97
CA LYS A 57 24.60 0.92 1.96
C LYS A 57 26.01 1.21 1.45
N PRO A 58 26.23 1.98 0.37
CA PRO A 58 27.57 2.32 -0.10
C PRO A 58 28.43 3.07 0.93
N LEU A 59 27.82 3.81 1.86
CA LEU A 59 28.53 4.52 2.93
C LEU A 59 29.01 3.57 4.03
N THR A 60 28.30 2.47 4.24
CA THR A 60 28.61 1.48 5.29
C THR A 60 29.66 0.46 4.85
N ALA A 61 30.02 0.43 3.56
CA ALA A 61 31.01 -0.50 3.05
C ALA A 61 32.41 -0.06 3.50
N SER A 62 32.98 -0.74 4.51
CA SER A 62 34.35 -0.48 4.95
C SER A 62 35.35 -0.75 3.83
N GLY A 63 36.00 0.29 3.31
CA GLY A 63 37.05 0.18 2.29
C GLY A 63 37.44 1.52 1.66
N VAL A 64 38.56 1.52 0.91
CA VAL A 64 39.13 2.70 0.23
C VAL A 64 38.10 3.43 -0.65
N ARG A 65 37.15 2.70 -1.25
CA ARG A 65 36.05 3.27 -2.05
C ARG A 65 34.99 4.03 -1.24
N ALA A 66 34.78 3.69 0.04
CA ALA A 66 33.91 4.48 0.90
C ALA A 66 34.61 5.76 1.35
N ALA A 67 35.92 5.71 1.62
CA ALA A 67 36.72 6.87 1.96
C ALA A 67 36.80 7.92 0.83
N GLU A 68 36.71 7.52 -0.44
CA GLU A 68 36.59 8.46 -1.57
C GLU A 68 35.19 9.08 -1.66
N ARG A 69 34.13 8.30 -1.39
CA ARG A 69 32.73 8.80 -1.42
C ARG A 69 32.36 9.68 -0.22
N THR A 70 33.07 9.56 0.91
CA THR A 70 32.80 10.39 2.11
C THR A 70 33.56 11.71 2.11
N LYS A 71 34.53 11.94 1.22
CA LYS A 71 35.25 13.22 1.13
C LYS A 71 34.33 14.41 0.83
N ASP A 72 33.27 14.17 0.06
CA ASP A 72 32.30 15.20 -0.33
C ASP A 72 30.98 15.13 0.45
N GLY A 73 30.89 14.25 1.45
CA GLY A 73 29.66 14.01 2.21
C GLY A 73 28.64 13.11 1.48
N PHE A 74 27.58 12.73 2.19
CA PHE A 74 26.49 11.95 1.59
C PHE A 74 25.48 12.87 0.89
N VAL A 75 25.21 12.58 -0.37
CA VAL A 75 24.11 13.18 -1.13
C VAL A 75 23.28 12.04 -1.74
N PRO A 76 21.99 11.93 -1.40
CA PRO A 76 21.11 10.92 -1.98
C PRO A 76 20.97 11.14 -3.50
N SER A 77 20.93 10.05 -4.28
CA SER A 77 20.82 10.13 -5.75
C SER A 77 19.48 10.72 -6.21
N CYS A 78 18.44 10.60 -5.38
CA CYS A 78 17.13 11.21 -5.62
C CYS A 78 17.01 12.66 -5.08
N GLY A 79 18.09 13.21 -4.50
CA GLY A 79 18.05 14.51 -3.83
C GLY A 79 17.39 14.44 -2.44
N TRP A 80 17.66 15.48 -1.63
CA TRP A 80 17.21 15.55 -0.24
C TRP A 80 15.68 15.57 -0.07
N PRO A 81 14.90 16.32 -0.85
CA PRO A 81 13.45 16.36 -0.67
C PRO A 81 12.81 14.98 -0.80
N GLU A 82 13.10 14.25 -1.89
CA GLU A 82 12.54 12.90 -2.13
C GLU A 82 13.05 11.89 -1.09
N PHE A 83 14.32 12.00 -0.68
CA PHE A 83 14.87 11.12 0.34
C PHE A 83 14.18 11.29 1.71
N LEU A 84 13.93 12.54 2.11
CA LEU A 84 13.23 12.85 3.36
C LEU A 84 11.76 12.44 3.30
N GLU A 85 11.11 12.58 2.13
CA GLU A 85 9.76 12.08 1.91
C GLU A 85 9.69 10.55 2.09
N LYS A 86 10.65 9.80 1.54
CA LYS A 86 10.74 8.34 1.76
C LYS A 86 10.92 7.99 3.23
N LEU A 87 11.76 8.71 3.98
CA LEU A 87 11.91 8.51 5.42
C LEU A 87 10.61 8.80 6.19
N TRP A 88 9.90 9.86 5.81
CA TRP A 88 8.63 10.22 6.41
C TRP A 88 7.54 9.19 6.11
N LEU A 89 7.49 8.71 4.86
CA LEU A 89 6.57 7.67 4.42
C LEU A 89 6.84 6.33 5.13
N LEU A 90 8.11 5.97 5.30
CA LEU A 90 8.50 4.79 6.08
C LEU A 90 8.00 4.90 7.53
N LYS A 91 8.20 6.05 8.18
CA LYS A 91 7.65 6.31 9.52
C LYS A 91 6.12 6.15 9.52
N HIS A 92 5.44 6.69 8.52
CA HIS A 92 3.99 6.62 8.42
C HIS A 92 3.47 5.17 8.32
N TYR A 93 4.14 4.33 7.54
CA TYR A 93 3.79 2.90 7.47
C TYR A 93 4.02 2.18 8.80
N LEU A 94 5.16 2.43 9.46
CA LEU A 94 5.46 1.84 10.77
C LEU A 94 4.45 2.27 11.84
N ASP A 95 4.09 3.55 11.88
CA ASP A 95 3.06 4.08 12.78
C ASP A 95 1.70 3.41 12.50
N SER A 96 1.37 3.17 11.24
CA SER A 96 0.10 2.54 10.84
C SER A 96 0.04 1.08 11.28
N VAL A 97 1.11 0.31 11.09
CA VAL A 97 1.22 -1.07 11.61
C VAL A 97 1.14 -1.07 13.13
N GLN A 98 1.84 -0.15 13.80
CA GLN A 98 1.77 -0.04 15.25
C GLN A 98 0.34 0.24 15.76
N ARG A 99 -0.41 1.12 15.09
CA ARG A 99 -1.82 1.39 15.43
C ARG A 99 -2.70 0.17 15.26
N ILE A 100 -2.52 -0.60 14.19
CA ILE A 100 -3.24 -1.86 13.97
C ILE A 100 -2.93 -2.85 15.10
N CYS A 101 -1.67 -3.00 15.48
CA CYS A 101 -1.25 -3.97 16.50
C CYS A 101 -1.63 -3.57 17.93
N THR A 102 -1.68 -2.27 18.24
CA THR A 102 -1.90 -1.76 19.61
C THR A 102 -3.35 -1.47 19.95
N LYS A 103 -4.28 -1.68 19.00
CA LYS A 103 -5.73 -1.53 19.24
C LYS A 103 -6.12 -0.15 19.78
N GLN A 104 -5.43 0.92 19.35
CA GLN A 104 -5.88 2.30 19.59
C GLN A 104 -7.11 2.58 18.72
N ARG A 105 -8.29 2.18 19.20
CA ARG A 105 -9.59 2.70 18.76
C ARG A 105 -10.00 3.85 19.68
#